data_AF-A0A8I0TSN3-F1
#
_entry.id   AF-A0A8I0TSN3-F1
#
_cell.length_a   1.000
_cell.length_b   1.000
_cell.length_c   1.000
_cell.angle_alpha   90.00
_cell.angle_beta   90.00
_cell.angle_gamma   90.00
#
_symmetry.space_group_name_H-M   'P 1'
#
loop_
_entity.id
_entity.type
_entity.pdbx_description
1 polymer ?
#
loop_
_entity_poly.entity_id
_entity_poly.type
_entity_poly.pdbx_seq_one_letter_code
_entity_poly.pdbx_strand_id
1 'polypeptide(L)'
;MPGPSERTEKRLVFQNCRLGNSELKRVFAVAVEGIPGDRVEVSTQRNVTRYRAQDLDELIDSLNSSTAPGDLSRWTNLRLKADDTNGTRSVVINIDLQRTEVNLSGEDATWALGQAARLQILLEGAGGRVPVVSQVSPWFYISTLIGFFWFMLVLWATRDISRKNDVGPDFWFYVMLPSFGPVIVALVTYESVRRRSARPVLLVAGEVPAGSLWQRMATGERIAVISVSVSTVLGLAGLALSIFK
;
A
#
# COMPACT_ATOMS: atom_id res chain seq x y z
N MET A 1 -29.65 16.87 37.12
CA MET A 1 -29.66 17.03 35.66
C MET A 1 -28.42 16.36 35.12
N PRO A 2 -28.52 15.23 34.39
CA PRO A 2 -27.37 14.67 33.68
C PRO A 2 -26.95 15.65 32.57
N GLY A 3 -25.66 15.98 32.51
CA GLY A 3 -25.10 16.84 31.47
C GLY A 3 -25.21 16.21 30.07
N PRO A 4 -25.01 16.98 28.99
CA PRO A 4 -24.98 16.42 27.64
C PRO A 4 -23.93 15.30 27.60
N SER A 5 -24.35 14.08 27.26
CA SER A 5 -23.43 12.96 27.09
C SER A 5 -22.52 13.29 25.91
N GLU A 6 -21.23 13.50 26.20
CA GLU A 6 -20.22 13.79 25.20
C GLU A 6 -19.96 12.51 24.40
N ARG A 7 -20.67 12.36 23.28
CA ARG A 7 -20.52 11.22 22.38
C ARG A 7 -19.12 11.29 21.76
N THR A 8 -18.31 10.27 22.03
CA THR A 8 -16.97 10.18 21.46
C THR A 8 -17.08 9.73 20.01
N GLU A 9 -16.60 10.56 19.09
CA GLU A 9 -16.51 10.23 17.65
C GLU A 9 -15.04 10.12 17.24
N LYS A 10 -14.69 8.99 16.63
CA LYS A 10 -13.35 8.74 16.10
C LYS A 10 -13.43 8.35 14.63
N ARG A 11 -12.83 9.18 13.78
CA ARG A 11 -12.66 8.92 12.36
C ARG A 11 -11.23 8.51 12.06
N LEU A 12 -11.07 7.36 11.42
CA LEU A 12 -9.80 6.89 10.87
C LEU A 12 -9.92 6.80 9.35
N VAL A 13 -8.87 7.23 8.66
CA VAL A 13 -8.81 7.17 7.20
C VAL A 13 -7.52 6.46 6.82
N PHE A 14 -7.65 5.40 6.04
CA PHE A 14 -6.53 4.65 5.50
C PHE A 14 -6.60 4.69 3.98
N GLN A 15 -5.44 4.69 3.35
CA GLN A 15 -5.27 4.63 1.90
C GLN A 15 -4.54 3.35 1.52
N ASN A 16 -4.80 2.87 0.30
CA ASN A 16 -4.09 1.74 -0.31
C ASN A 16 -4.19 0.43 0.47
N CYS A 17 -5.30 0.22 1.19
CA CYS A 17 -5.57 -1.04 1.86
C CYS A 17 -5.65 -2.20 0.85
N ARG A 18 -5.15 -3.37 1.24
CA ARG A 18 -5.25 -4.61 0.46
C ARG A 18 -6.10 -5.61 1.23
N LEU A 19 -7.38 -5.64 0.90
CA LEU A 19 -8.39 -6.38 1.63
C LEU A 19 -8.90 -7.53 0.76
N GLY A 20 -8.57 -8.75 1.17
CA GLY A 20 -9.14 -10.00 0.65
C GLY A 20 -10.34 -10.45 1.49
N ASN A 21 -10.95 -11.57 1.12
CA ASN A 21 -12.06 -12.16 1.88
C ASN A 21 -11.71 -12.38 3.35
N SER A 22 -10.59 -13.07 3.65
CA SER A 22 -10.14 -13.33 5.01
C SER A 22 -9.91 -12.06 5.83
N GLU A 23 -9.24 -11.05 5.26
CA GLU A 23 -8.98 -9.78 5.94
C GLU A 23 -10.25 -8.95 6.15
N LEU A 24 -11.17 -8.94 5.18
CA LEU A 24 -12.47 -8.29 5.32
C LEU A 24 -13.28 -8.94 6.45
N LYS A 25 -13.34 -10.27 6.49
CA LYS A 25 -14.00 -11.01 7.58
C LYS A 25 -13.39 -10.66 8.93
N ARG A 26 -12.07 -10.56 9.01
CA ARG A 26 -11.37 -10.20 10.25
C ARG A 26 -11.67 -8.76 10.70
N VAL A 27 -11.63 -7.82 9.77
CA VAL A 27 -11.96 -6.41 10.03
C VAL A 27 -13.42 -6.28 10.47
N PHE A 28 -14.35 -6.98 9.82
CA PHE A 28 -15.77 -6.93 10.16
C PHE A 28 -16.07 -7.62 11.48
N ALA A 29 -15.43 -8.76 11.77
CA ALA A 29 -15.58 -9.44 13.05
C ALA A 29 -15.13 -8.56 14.23
N VAL A 30 -14.03 -7.82 14.08
CA VAL A 30 -13.57 -6.86 15.10
C VAL A 30 -14.50 -5.64 15.17
N ALA A 31 -14.96 -5.12 14.03
CA ALA A 31 -15.84 -3.96 13.98
C ALA A 31 -17.20 -4.20 14.65
N VAL A 32 -17.71 -5.43 14.58
CA VAL A 32 -19.02 -5.83 15.15
C VAL A 32 -18.88 -6.30 16.60
N GLU A 33 -17.68 -6.40 17.16
CA GLU A 33 -17.45 -6.92 18.51
C GLU A 33 -18.21 -6.10 19.57
N GLY A 34 -19.18 -6.75 20.22
CA GLY A 34 -20.04 -6.13 21.23
C GLY A 34 -21.28 -5.40 20.69
N ILE A 35 -21.63 -5.61 19.42
CA ILE A 35 -22.88 -5.19 18.78
C ILE A 35 -23.66 -6.46 18.39
N PRO A 36 -24.98 -6.53 18.62
CA PRO A 36 -25.78 -7.68 18.23
C PRO A 36 -25.86 -7.82 16.70
N GLY A 37 -25.76 -9.06 16.21
CA GLY A 37 -25.60 -9.36 14.78
C GLY A 37 -26.78 -8.96 13.90
N ASP A 38 -28.00 -8.86 14.46
CA ASP A 38 -29.21 -8.45 13.76
C ASP A 38 -29.19 -6.98 13.30
N ARG A 39 -28.24 -6.19 13.81
CA ARG A 39 -28.04 -4.78 13.47
C ARG A 39 -26.82 -4.52 12.60
N VAL A 40 -26.25 -5.57 12.04
CA VAL A 40 -25.16 -5.48 11.08
C VAL A 40 -25.76 -5.45 9.67
N GLU A 41 -25.37 -4.44 8.90
CA GLU A 41 -25.71 -4.30 7.49
C GLU A 41 -24.40 -4.19 6.70
N VAL A 42 -24.12 -5.19 5.88
CA VAL A 42 -23.10 -5.12 4.85
C VAL A 42 -23.78 -4.74 3.55
N SER A 43 -23.31 -3.69 2.91
CA SER A 43 -23.88 -3.20 1.66
C SER A 43 -22.80 -2.88 0.65
N THR A 44 -23.14 -3.01 -0.62
CA THR A 44 -22.29 -2.55 -1.72
C THR A 44 -23.15 -1.99 -2.84
N GLN A 45 -22.54 -1.16 -3.68
CA GLN A 45 -23.21 -0.57 -4.82
C GLN A 45 -22.52 -1.04 -6.10
N ARG A 46 -23.31 -1.62 -6.99
CA ARG A 46 -22.88 -2.01 -8.34
C ARG A 46 -23.72 -1.24 -9.34
N ASN A 47 -23.09 -0.34 -10.09
CA ASN A 47 -23.75 0.63 -10.94
C ASN A 47 -24.78 1.46 -10.14
N VAL A 48 -26.08 1.20 -10.35
CA VAL A 48 -27.20 1.89 -9.71
C VAL A 48 -27.87 1.01 -8.63
N THR A 49 -27.60 -0.30 -8.63
CA THR A 49 -28.25 -1.24 -7.70
C THR A 49 -27.42 -1.36 -6.42
N ARG A 50 -28.08 -1.18 -5.27
CA ARG A 50 -27.50 -1.40 -3.95
C ARG A 50 -27.89 -2.78 -3.44
N TYR A 51 -26.88 -3.58 -3.09
CA TYR A 51 -27.04 -4.88 -2.46
C TYR A 51 -26.80 -4.73 -0.97
N ARG A 52 -27.55 -5.48 -0.16
CA ARG A 52 -27.54 -5.43 1.30
C ARG A 52 -27.72 -6.84 1.83
N ALA A 53 -26.97 -7.17 2.87
CA ALA A 53 -27.02 -8.44 3.58
C ALA A 53 -26.62 -8.23 5.05
N GLN A 54 -26.85 -9.23 5.90
CA GLN A 54 -26.45 -9.16 7.32
C GLN A 54 -24.96 -9.48 7.50
N ASP A 55 -24.41 -10.31 6.62
CA ASP A 55 -23.00 -10.67 6.63
C ASP A 55 -22.37 -10.55 5.24
N LEU A 56 -21.05 -10.78 5.19
CA LEU A 56 -20.29 -10.66 3.95
C LEU A 56 -20.53 -11.85 3.00
N ASP A 57 -20.81 -13.04 3.53
CA ASP A 57 -20.96 -14.25 2.72
C ASP A 57 -22.33 -14.26 2.01
N GLU A 58 -23.40 -13.88 2.70
CA GLU A 58 -24.72 -13.62 2.14
C GLU A 58 -24.67 -12.48 1.10
N LEU A 59 -23.85 -11.45 1.32
CA LEU A 59 -23.64 -10.40 0.31
C LEU A 59 -22.96 -10.95 -0.95
N ILE A 60 -21.99 -11.84 -0.80
CA ILE A 60 -21.30 -12.50 -1.92
C ILE A 60 -22.27 -13.41 -2.67
N ASP A 61 -23.07 -14.21 -1.95
CA ASP A 61 -24.04 -15.13 -2.54
C ASP A 61 -25.17 -14.40 -3.28
N SER A 62 -25.68 -13.32 -2.71
CA SER A 62 -26.68 -12.46 -3.36
C SER A 62 -26.13 -11.78 -4.62
N LEU A 63 -24.83 -11.46 -4.66
CA LEU A 63 -24.18 -10.91 -5.84
C LEU A 63 -23.87 -11.96 -6.92
N ASN A 64 -23.45 -13.16 -6.51
CA ASN A 64 -23.18 -14.28 -7.41
C ASN A 64 -24.46 -14.80 -8.08
N SER A 65 -25.59 -14.74 -7.36
CA SER A 65 -26.91 -15.09 -7.91
C SER A 65 -27.55 -13.96 -8.72
N SER A 66 -27.00 -12.74 -8.68
CA SER A 66 -27.52 -11.60 -9.42
C SER A 66 -27.14 -11.67 -10.90
N THR A 67 -28.14 -11.49 -11.77
CA THR A 67 -27.98 -11.36 -13.24
C THR A 67 -27.55 -9.96 -13.68
N ALA A 68 -27.20 -9.07 -12.73
CA ALA A 68 -26.80 -7.71 -13.07
C ALA A 68 -25.52 -7.67 -13.92
N PRO A 69 -25.47 -6.82 -14.96
CA PRO A 69 -24.30 -6.70 -15.83
C PRO A 69 -23.12 -6.06 -15.11
N GLY A 70 -21.90 -6.52 -15.41
CA GLY A 70 -20.64 -5.96 -14.93
C GLY A 70 -19.63 -7.04 -14.51
N ASP A 71 -18.43 -6.62 -14.13
CA ASP A 71 -17.38 -7.53 -13.66
C ASP A 71 -17.59 -7.91 -12.19
N LEU A 72 -17.82 -9.19 -11.90
CA LEU A 72 -17.99 -9.72 -10.53
C LEU A 72 -16.70 -9.63 -9.71
N SER A 73 -15.55 -9.47 -10.36
CA SER A 73 -14.26 -9.37 -9.69
C SER A 73 -13.97 -7.96 -9.14
N ARG A 74 -14.68 -6.92 -9.64
CA ARG A 74 -14.47 -5.52 -9.25
C ARG A 74 -15.55 -5.05 -8.29
N TRP A 75 -15.19 -4.95 -7.03
CA TRP A 75 -16.05 -4.42 -5.97
C TRP A 75 -15.69 -2.98 -5.69
N THR A 76 -16.70 -2.15 -5.45
CA THR A 76 -16.54 -0.74 -5.08
C THR A 76 -17.59 -0.36 -4.03
N ASN A 77 -17.30 0.66 -3.23
CA ASN A 77 -18.26 1.19 -2.25
C ASN A 77 -18.82 0.13 -1.28
N LEU A 78 -17.97 -0.79 -0.80
CA LEU A 78 -18.36 -1.76 0.22
C LEU A 78 -18.51 -1.01 1.55
N ARG A 79 -19.65 -1.15 2.21
CA ARG A 79 -19.97 -0.45 3.44
C ARG A 79 -20.48 -1.43 4.48
N LEU A 80 -19.83 -1.46 5.63
CA LEU A 80 -20.33 -2.08 6.84
C LEU A 80 -20.96 -1.00 7.71
N LYS A 81 -22.17 -1.24 8.20
CA LYS A 81 -22.81 -0.44 9.23
C LYS A 81 -23.27 -1.38 10.35
N ALA A 82 -22.85 -1.10 11.57
CA ALA A 82 -23.28 -1.83 12.75
C ALA A 82 -23.68 -0.81 13.83
N ASP A 83 -24.93 -0.86 14.28
CA ASP A 83 -25.44 0.04 15.31
C ASP A 83 -25.98 -0.78 16.49
N ASP A 84 -25.67 -0.38 17.72
CA ASP A 84 -26.29 -0.98 18.89
C ASP A 84 -27.78 -0.60 19.01
N THR A 85 -28.57 -1.43 19.70
CA THR A 85 -30.03 -1.27 19.85
C THR A 85 -30.40 0.09 20.43
N ASN A 86 -29.57 0.58 21.36
CA ASN A 86 -29.78 1.86 22.04
C ASN A 86 -29.05 3.03 21.35
N GLY A 87 -28.36 2.78 20.23
CA GLY A 87 -27.51 3.78 19.56
C GLY A 87 -26.27 4.19 20.36
N THR A 88 -25.95 3.47 21.45
CA THR A 88 -24.82 3.78 22.34
C THR A 88 -23.47 3.55 21.68
N ARG A 89 -23.43 2.68 20.67
CA ARG A 89 -22.25 2.30 19.88
C ARG A 89 -22.67 2.21 18.42
N SER A 90 -21.86 2.76 17.53
CA SER A 90 -22.06 2.66 16.10
C SER A 90 -20.72 2.64 15.37
N VAL A 91 -20.60 1.72 14.42
CA VAL A 91 -19.43 1.52 13.59
C VAL A 91 -19.86 1.59 12.14
N VAL A 92 -19.24 2.48 11.38
CA VAL A 92 -19.45 2.61 9.95
C VAL A 92 -18.11 2.51 9.26
N ILE A 93 -17.92 1.45 8.49
CA ILE A 93 -16.72 1.26 7.67
C ILE A 93 -17.12 1.42 6.21
N ASN A 94 -16.54 2.40 5.53
CA ASN A 94 -16.66 2.57 4.09
C ASN A 94 -15.34 2.15 3.45
N ILE A 95 -15.39 1.13 2.62
CA ILE A 95 -14.26 0.57 1.89
C ILE A 95 -14.48 0.85 0.41
N ASP A 96 -13.67 1.74 -0.12
CA ASP A 96 -13.51 1.94 -1.55
C ASP A 96 -12.16 1.38 -1.99
N LEU A 97 -11.90 1.34 -3.30
CA LEU A 97 -10.63 0.90 -3.85
C LEU A 97 -9.49 1.67 -3.19
N GLN A 98 -9.48 3.00 -3.25
CA GLN A 98 -8.30 3.77 -2.80
C GLN A 98 -8.32 4.10 -1.30
N ARG A 99 -9.49 4.06 -0.67
CA ARG A 99 -9.72 4.67 0.64
C ARG A 99 -10.63 3.80 1.49
N THR A 100 -10.18 3.53 2.71
CA THR A 100 -10.98 2.92 3.77
C THR A 100 -11.20 3.94 4.87
N GLU A 101 -12.45 4.29 5.12
CA GLU A 101 -12.86 5.18 6.20
C GLU A 101 -13.56 4.38 7.28
N VAL A 102 -13.10 4.50 8.52
CA VAL A 102 -13.71 3.90 9.70
C VAL A 102 -14.21 5.04 10.57
N ASN A 103 -15.52 5.11 10.78
CA ASN A 103 -16.15 6.02 11.72
C ASN A 103 -16.69 5.20 12.89
N LEU A 104 -16.16 5.48 14.07
CA LEU A 104 -16.59 4.88 15.33
C LEU A 104 -17.26 5.97 16.15
N SER A 105 -18.42 5.67 16.69
CA SER A 105 -19.08 6.57 17.62
C SER A 105 -19.59 5.78 18.81
N GLY A 106 -19.46 6.33 20.01
CA GLY A 106 -20.05 5.72 21.19
C GLY A 106 -20.03 6.60 22.43
N GLU A 107 -20.84 6.23 23.41
CA GLU A 107 -20.89 6.90 24.71
C GLU A 107 -19.67 6.56 25.59
N ASP A 108 -19.13 5.34 25.45
CA ASP A 108 -17.92 4.91 26.13
C ASP A 108 -16.67 5.20 25.28
N ALA A 109 -15.91 6.22 25.69
CA ALA A 109 -14.65 6.60 25.06
C ALA A 109 -13.61 5.47 25.06
N THR A 110 -13.59 4.64 26.11
CA THR A 110 -12.63 3.53 26.24
C THR A 110 -12.89 2.48 25.18
N TRP A 111 -14.16 2.12 24.97
CA TRP A 111 -14.56 1.20 23.91
C TRP A 111 -14.24 1.78 22.53
N ALA A 112 -14.62 3.04 22.26
CA ALA A 112 -14.42 3.66 20.95
C ALA A 112 -12.92 3.77 20.58
N LEU A 113 -12.07 4.18 21.52
CA LEU A 113 -10.62 4.26 21.32
C LEU A 113 -9.96 2.88 21.23
N GLY A 114 -10.41 1.92 22.03
CA GLY A 114 -9.93 0.53 21.98
C GLY A 114 -10.23 -0.13 20.62
N GLN A 115 -11.46 0.03 20.12
CA GLN A 115 -11.85 -0.48 18.81
C GLN A 115 -11.12 0.24 17.68
N ALA A 116 -10.94 1.56 17.79
CA ALA A 116 -10.14 2.33 16.84
C ALA A 116 -8.71 1.78 16.72
N ALA A 117 -8.05 1.51 17.86
CA ALA A 117 -6.69 0.98 17.88
C ALA A 117 -6.60 -0.43 17.27
N ARG A 118 -7.56 -1.32 17.57
CA ARG A 118 -7.60 -2.68 17.00
C ARG A 118 -7.80 -2.65 15.49
N LEU A 119 -8.75 -1.85 15.01
CA LEU A 119 -9.01 -1.69 13.57
C LEU A 119 -7.82 -1.04 12.85
N GLN A 120 -7.15 -0.07 13.49
CA GLN A 120 -5.94 0.52 12.96
C GLN A 120 -4.85 -0.52 12.73
N ILE A 121 -4.53 -1.34 13.74
CA ILE A 121 -3.51 -2.39 13.64
C ILE A 121 -3.83 -3.38 12.51
N LEU A 122 -5.10 -3.78 12.38
CA LEU A 122 -5.53 -4.69 11.31
C LEU A 122 -5.40 -4.04 9.93
N LEU A 123 -5.86 -2.81 9.76
CA LEU A 123 -5.81 -2.12 8.48
C LEU A 123 -4.36 -1.77 8.07
N GLU A 124 -3.50 -1.44 9.02
CA GLU A 124 -2.06 -1.27 8.77
C GLU A 124 -1.39 -2.60 8.40
N GLY A 125 -1.77 -3.71 9.06
CA GLY A 125 -1.35 -5.06 8.70
C GLY A 125 -1.77 -5.47 7.29
N ALA A 126 -2.94 -5.01 6.84
CA ALA A 126 -3.43 -5.14 5.47
C ALA A 126 -2.75 -4.18 4.46
N GLY A 127 -1.67 -3.50 4.87
CA GLY A 127 -0.91 -2.57 4.04
C GLY A 127 -1.52 -1.17 3.92
N GLY A 128 -2.60 -0.90 4.65
CA GLY A 128 -3.20 0.42 4.75
C GLY A 128 -2.23 1.43 5.34
N ARG A 129 -2.21 2.63 4.77
CA ARG A 129 -1.40 3.73 5.27
C ARG A 129 -2.30 4.87 5.69
N VAL A 130 -2.05 5.42 6.88
CA VAL A 130 -2.64 6.70 7.25
C VAL A 130 -2.12 7.74 6.26
N PRO A 131 -2.97 8.60 5.67
CA PRO A 131 -2.54 9.64 4.75
C PRO A 131 -1.60 10.60 5.49
N VAL A 132 -0.30 10.39 5.34
CA VAL A 132 0.72 11.32 5.82
C VAL A 132 0.79 12.43 4.77
N VAL A 133 0.57 13.68 5.19
CA VAL A 133 0.82 14.86 4.37
C VAL A 133 2.24 14.72 3.82
N SER A 134 2.38 14.68 2.49
CA SER A 134 3.53 14.13 1.76
C SER A 134 4.89 14.47 2.37
N GLN A 135 5.38 13.61 3.26
CA GLN A 135 6.76 13.68 3.72
C GLN A 135 7.58 12.89 2.71
N VAL A 136 8.42 13.60 1.97
CA VAL A 136 9.37 13.02 1.04
C VAL A 136 10.14 11.93 1.82
N SER A 137 10.04 10.69 1.38
CA SER A 137 10.61 9.54 2.09
C SER A 137 12.08 9.79 2.42
N PRO A 138 12.56 9.55 3.65
CA PRO A 138 13.97 9.72 4.00
C PRO A 138 14.90 8.91 3.08
N TRP A 139 14.40 7.79 2.54
CA TRP A 139 15.11 6.99 1.54
C TRP A 139 15.43 7.73 0.25
N PHE A 140 14.58 8.68 -0.16
CA PHE A 140 14.85 9.52 -1.33
C PHE A 140 16.10 10.37 -1.09
N TYR A 141 16.22 11.01 0.08
CA TYR A 141 17.41 11.80 0.44
C TYR A 141 18.67 10.94 0.52
N ILE A 142 18.60 9.77 1.17
CA ILE A 142 19.74 8.84 1.27
C ILE A 142 20.19 8.40 -0.12
N SER A 143 19.25 8.00 -1.00
CA SER A 143 19.59 7.57 -2.36
C SER A 143 20.22 8.69 -3.19
N THR A 144 19.75 9.93 -3.01
CA THR A 144 20.30 11.12 -3.68
C THR A 144 21.71 11.42 -3.19
N LEU A 145 21.96 11.30 -1.88
CA LEU A 145 23.28 11.49 -1.27
C LEU A 145 24.29 10.44 -1.76
N ILE A 146 23.90 9.17 -1.79
CA ILE A 146 24.75 8.07 -2.30
C ILE A 146 25.08 8.30 -3.78
N GLY A 147 24.06 8.63 -4.58
CA GLY A 147 24.26 8.93 -6.01
C GLY A 147 25.18 10.13 -6.23
N PHE A 148 25.06 11.18 -5.42
CA PHE A 148 25.94 12.35 -5.47
C PHE A 148 27.39 12.01 -5.09
N PHE A 149 27.60 11.23 -4.03
CA PHE A 149 28.93 10.80 -3.62
C PHE A 149 29.61 9.93 -4.68
N TRP A 150 28.84 9.00 -5.26
CA TRP A 150 29.32 8.16 -6.36
C TRP A 150 29.72 8.99 -7.58
N PHE A 151 28.88 9.98 -7.95
CA PHE A 151 29.18 10.92 -9.02
C PHE A 151 30.48 11.69 -8.78
N MET A 152 30.68 12.20 -7.57
CA MET A 152 31.93 12.91 -7.21
C MET A 152 33.16 12.00 -7.30
N LEU A 153 33.03 10.73 -6.88
CA LEU A 153 34.12 9.75 -6.96
C LEU A 153 34.48 9.43 -8.43
N VAL A 154 33.48 9.24 -9.29
CA VAL A 154 33.69 9.01 -10.73
C VAL A 154 34.34 10.23 -11.39
N LEU A 155 33.85 11.45 -11.10
CA LEU A 155 34.44 12.68 -11.60
C LEU A 155 35.90 12.83 -11.16
N TRP A 156 36.21 12.49 -9.90
CA TRP A 156 37.56 12.56 -9.37
C TRP A 156 38.50 11.55 -10.04
N ALA A 157 38.09 10.28 -10.13
CA ALA A 157 38.90 9.22 -10.76
C ALA A 157 39.14 9.47 -12.26
N THR A 158 38.15 10.02 -12.96
CA THR A 158 38.25 10.27 -14.41
C THR A 158 38.98 11.57 -14.75
N ARG A 159 39.06 12.54 -13.81
CA ARG A 159 39.84 13.77 -13.98
C ARG A 159 41.32 13.49 -14.20
N ASP A 160 41.90 12.52 -13.50
CA ASP A 160 43.31 12.17 -13.64
C ASP A 160 43.60 11.46 -14.97
N ILE A 161 42.66 10.63 -15.45
CA ILE A 161 42.74 9.99 -16.76
C ILE A 161 42.61 11.03 -17.87
N SER A 162 41.68 11.98 -17.70
CA SER A 162 41.42 13.03 -18.69
C SER A 162 42.62 13.96 -18.89
N ARG A 163 43.31 14.32 -17.79
CA ARG A 163 44.53 15.16 -17.85
C ARG A 163 45.69 14.52 -18.60
N LYS A 164 45.77 13.19 -18.64
CA LYS A 164 46.91 12.48 -19.24
C LYS A 164 46.71 12.14 -20.72
N ASN A 165 45.45 12.00 -21.17
CA ASN A 165 45.14 11.33 -22.44
C ASN A 165 44.45 12.20 -23.50
N ASP A 166 44.40 13.53 -23.32
CA ASP A 166 43.81 14.49 -24.29
C ASP A 166 42.46 14.00 -24.88
N VAL A 167 41.60 13.52 -23.99
CA VAL A 167 40.34 12.86 -24.35
C VAL A 167 39.29 13.88 -24.79
N GLY A 168 38.73 13.62 -25.96
CA GLY A 168 37.63 14.41 -26.53
C GLY A 168 36.34 14.37 -25.69
N PRO A 169 35.37 15.26 -25.98
CA PRO A 169 34.13 15.41 -25.21
C PRO A 169 33.29 14.13 -25.12
N ASP A 170 33.40 13.22 -26.09
CA ASP A 170 32.69 11.94 -26.10
C ASP A 170 33.09 11.03 -24.92
N PHE A 171 34.32 11.14 -24.41
CA PHE A 171 34.79 10.39 -23.25
C PHE A 171 33.89 10.59 -22.02
N TRP A 172 33.43 11.83 -21.78
CA TRP A 172 32.54 12.13 -20.67
C TRP A 172 31.19 11.45 -20.83
N PHE A 173 30.67 11.30 -22.05
CA PHE A 173 29.44 10.55 -22.29
C PHE A 173 29.61 9.06 -21.94
N TYR A 174 30.73 8.46 -22.34
CA TYR A 174 31.06 7.06 -22.02
C TYR A 174 31.34 6.81 -20.53
N VAL A 175 31.77 7.83 -19.78
CA VAL A 175 31.96 7.75 -18.33
C VAL A 175 30.64 7.95 -17.57
N MET A 176 29.83 8.93 -17.98
CA MET A 176 28.61 9.31 -17.27
C MET A 176 27.51 8.26 -17.44
N LEU A 177 27.33 7.71 -18.64
CA LEU A 177 26.24 6.77 -18.95
C LEU A 177 26.28 5.49 -18.08
N PRO A 178 27.41 4.76 -17.95
CA PRO A 178 27.47 3.58 -17.08
C PRO A 178 27.48 3.92 -15.59
N SER A 179 27.85 5.15 -15.22
CA SER A 179 27.85 5.59 -13.82
C SER A 179 26.45 5.91 -13.30
N PHE A 180 25.63 6.58 -14.11
CA PHE A 180 24.26 6.95 -13.73
C PHE A 180 23.20 5.94 -14.14
N GLY A 181 23.40 5.24 -15.27
CA GLY A 181 22.44 4.29 -15.84
C GLY A 181 21.90 3.30 -14.80
N PRO A 182 22.77 2.55 -14.08
CA PRO A 182 22.33 1.58 -13.08
C PRO A 182 21.56 2.21 -11.92
N VAL A 183 21.98 3.39 -11.43
CA VAL A 183 21.31 4.09 -10.32
C VAL A 183 19.91 4.56 -10.74
N ILE A 184 19.79 5.16 -11.93
CA ILE A 184 18.49 5.60 -12.47
C ILE A 184 17.58 4.39 -12.68
N VAL A 185 18.08 3.31 -13.27
CA VAL A 185 17.30 2.07 -13.47
C VAL A 185 16.87 1.47 -12.13
N ALA A 186 17.75 1.41 -11.13
CA ALA A 186 17.43 0.93 -9.79
C ALA A 186 16.36 1.80 -9.11
N LEU A 187 16.46 3.13 -9.20
CA LEU A 187 15.46 4.04 -8.64
C LEU A 187 14.10 3.93 -9.35
N VAL A 188 14.10 3.88 -10.68
CA VAL A 188 12.86 3.74 -11.48
C VAL A 188 12.20 2.39 -11.21
N THR A 189 12.98 1.30 -11.14
CA THR A 189 12.44 -0.02 -10.82
C THR A 189 11.94 -0.08 -9.39
N TYR A 190 12.67 0.46 -8.41
CA TYR A 190 12.23 0.56 -7.02
C TYR A 190 10.92 1.33 -6.89
N GLU A 191 10.82 2.54 -7.46
CA GLU A 191 9.60 3.34 -7.41
C GLU A 191 8.44 2.67 -8.16
N SER A 192 8.72 2.02 -9.30
CA SER A 192 7.70 1.26 -10.04
C SER A 192 7.16 0.09 -9.21
N VAL A 193 8.05 -0.68 -8.58
CA VAL A 193 7.70 -1.79 -7.67
C VAL A 193 6.95 -1.27 -6.45
N ARG A 194 7.43 -0.18 -5.83
CA ARG A 194 6.80 0.46 -4.68
C ARG A 194 5.38 0.91 -5.02
N ARG A 195 5.19 1.61 -6.14
CA ARG A 195 3.86 2.06 -6.61
C ARG A 195 2.95 0.89 -6.95
N ARG A 196 3.46 -0.16 -7.62
CA ARG A 196 2.68 -1.37 -7.93
C ARG A 196 2.27 -2.14 -6.69
N SER A 197 3.20 -2.31 -5.74
CA SER A 197 2.94 -3.05 -4.50
C SER A 197 1.99 -2.33 -3.55
N ALA A 198 2.00 -1.00 -3.58
CA ALA A 198 1.07 -0.13 -2.88
C ALA A 198 -0.25 0.08 -3.65
N ARG A 199 -0.50 -0.65 -4.75
CA ARG A 199 -1.81 -0.57 -5.39
C ARG A 199 -2.87 -1.09 -4.42
N PRO A 200 -3.96 -0.34 -4.24
CA PRO A 200 -5.10 -0.86 -3.51
C PRO A 200 -5.64 -2.10 -4.21
N VAL A 201 -6.05 -3.08 -3.41
CA VAL A 201 -6.67 -4.31 -3.90
C VAL A 201 -7.85 -4.63 -3.00
N LEU A 202 -9.04 -4.69 -3.57
CA LEU A 202 -10.24 -5.15 -2.91
C LEU A 202 -10.74 -6.40 -3.63
N LEU A 203 -10.53 -7.57 -3.03
CA LEU A 203 -10.96 -8.86 -3.55
C LEU A 203 -11.94 -9.46 -2.55
N VAL A 204 -13.24 -9.19 -2.73
CA VAL A 204 -14.24 -9.61 -1.74
C VAL A 204 -14.50 -11.13 -1.80
N ALA A 205 -14.53 -11.71 -3.00
CA ALA A 205 -14.71 -13.15 -3.20
C ALA A 205 -13.40 -13.94 -3.29
N GLY A 206 -12.25 -13.27 -3.17
CA GLY A 206 -10.93 -13.89 -3.37
C GLY A 206 -9.96 -13.56 -2.24
N GLU A 207 -8.84 -14.27 -2.21
CA GLU A 207 -7.79 -14.02 -1.23
C GLU A 207 -6.72 -13.08 -1.78
N VAL A 208 -6.27 -12.15 -0.95
CA VAL A 208 -5.06 -11.39 -1.25
C VAL A 208 -3.87 -12.27 -0.88
N PRO A 209 -2.92 -12.51 -1.79
CA PRO A 209 -1.75 -13.33 -1.48
C PRO A 209 -1.00 -12.73 -0.30
N ALA A 210 -1.06 -13.42 0.84
CA ALA A 210 -0.28 -13.12 2.02
C ALA A 210 1.20 -13.40 1.74
N GLY A 211 2.09 -12.70 2.44
CA GLY A 211 3.53 -12.90 2.30
C GLY A 211 4.32 -11.64 1.94
N SER A 212 5.63 -11.80 1.84
CA SER A 212 6.57 -10.69 1.60
C SER A 212 6.40 -10.10 0.20
N LEU A 213 6.83 -8.85 0.00
CA LEU A 213 6.83 -8.20 -1.33
C LEU A 213 7.43 -9.09 -2.41
N TRP A 214 8.51 -9.79 -2.08
CA TRP A 214 9.18 -10.73 -2.97
C TRP A 214 8.25 -11.86 -3.45
N GLN A 215 7.50 -12.47 -2.52
CA GLN A 215 6.54 -13.54 -2.84
C GLN A 215 5.38 -13.05 -3.71
N ARG A 216 5.07 -11.75 -3.68
CA ARG A 216 3.98 -11.17 -4.48
C ARG A 216 4.40 -10.73 -5.88
N MET A 217 5.69 -10.60 -6.14
CA MET A 217 6.20 -10.22 -7.47
C MET A 217 5.97 -11.34 -8.48
N ALA A 218 5.64 -10.97 -9.72
CA ALA A 218 5.63 -11.90 -10.83
C ALA A 218 7.04 -12.48 -11.05
N THR A 219 7.15 -13.70 -11.57
CA THR A 219 8.45 -14.35 -11.81
C THR A 219 9.38 -13.48 -12.67
N GLY A 220 8.83 -12.81 -13.70
CA GLY A 220 9.59 -11.88 -14.53
C GLY A 220 10.13 -10.66 -13.75
N GLU A 221 9.36 -10.13 -12.79
CA GLU A 221 9.82 -9.02 -11.94
C GLU A 221 10.93 -9.46 -11.00
N ARG A 222 10.85 -10.68 -10.44
CA ARG A 222 11.92 -11.24 -9.61
C ARG A 222 13.22 -11.41 -10.40
N ILE A 223 13.13 -11.95 -11.62
CA ILE A 223 14.28 -12.09 -12.52
C ILE A 223 14.88 -10.72 -12.84
N ALA A 224 14.05 -9.72 -13.15
CA ALA A 224 14.52 -8.37 -13.44
C ALA A 224 15.24 -7.73 -12.24
N VAL A 225 14.71 -7.87 -11.02
CA VAL A 225 15.37 -7.38 -9.81
C VAL A 225 16.72 -8.06 -9.60
N ILE A 226 16.79 -9.39 -9.74
CA ILE A 226 18.05 -10.15 -9.62
C ILE A 226 19.04 -9.73 -10.70
N SER A 227 18.61 -9.62 -11.96
CA SER A 227 19.51 -9.25 -13.06
C SER A 227 20.07 -7.85 -12.87
N VAL A 228 19.24 -6.89 -12.45
CA VAL A 228 19.70 -5.53 -12.15
C VAL A 228 20.72 -5.55 -11.00
N SER A 229 20.47 -6.32 -9.93
CA SER A 229 21.43 -6.46 -8.83
C SER A 229 22.76 -7.08 -9.29
N VAL A 230 22.72 -8.17 -10.07
CA VAL A 230 23.91 -8.85 -10.58
C VAL A 230 24.69 -7.96 -11.55
N SER A 231 24.03 -7.31 -12.50
CA SER A 231 24.66 -6.37 -13.43
C SER A 231 25.32 -5.21 -12.70
N THR A 232 24.70 -4.71 -11.63
CA THR A 232 25.27 -3.64 -10.80
C THR A 232 26.55 -4.12 -10.11
N VAL A 233 26.54 -5.30 -9.49
CA VAL A 233 27.71 -5.87 -8.80
C VAL A 233 28.85 -6.16 -9.80
N LEU A 234 28.53 -6.76 -10.95
CA LEU A 234 29.54 -7.05 -11.98
C LEU A 234 30.14 -5.78 -12.58
N GLY A 235 29.32 -4.74 -12.81
CA GLY A 235 29.80 -3.43 -13.26
C GLY A 235 30.77 -2.81 -12.25
N LEU A 236 30.44 -2.87 -10.95
CA LEU A 236 31.31 -2.37 -9.88
C LEU A 236 32.63 -3.17 -9.80
N ALA A 237 32.58 -4.49 -9.93
CA ALA A 237 33.77 -5.34 -9.92
C ALA A 237 34.69 -5.07 -11.12
N GLY A 238 34.11 -4.89 -12.32
CA GLY A 238 34.86 -4.55 -13.53
C GLY A 238 35.58 -3.20 -13.41
N LEU A 239 34.89 -2.19 -12.87
CA LEU A 239 35.51 -0.88 -12.60
C LEU A 239 36.65 -1.00 -11.59
N ALA A 240 36.44 -1.70 -10.47
CA ALA A 240 37.49 -1.90 -9.47
C ALA A 240 38.74 -2.57 -10.10
N LEU A 241 38.55 -3.64 -10.87
CA LEU A 241 39.66 -4.34 -11.55
C LEU A 241 40.39 -3.46 -12.57
N SER A 242 39.69 -2.52 -13.21
CA SER A 242 40.30 -1.59 -14.17
C SER A 242 41.16 -0.51 -13.51
N ILE A 243 40.91 -0.18 -12.24
CA ILE A 243 41.70 0.80 -11.46
C ILE A 243 43.02 0.19 -10.95
N PHE A 244 43.04 -1.11 -10.69
CA PHE A 244 44.20 -1.83 -10.15
C PHE A 244 45.19 -2.36 -11.21
N LYS A 245 44.89 -2.19 -12.51
CA LYS A 245 45.79 -2.53 -13.61
C LYS A 245 46.44 -1.27 -14.17
#